data_AF-A0A2G4SVR8-F1
#
_entry.id   AF-A0A2G4SVR8-F1
#
_cell.length_a   1.000
_cell.length_b   1.000
_cell.length_c   1.000
_cell.angle_alpha   90.00
_cell.angle_beta   90.00
_cell.angle_gamma   90.00
#
_symmetry.space_group_name_H-M   'P 1'
#
loop_
_entity.id
_entity.type
_entity.pdbx_description
1 polymer ?
#
loop_
_entity_poly.entity_id
_entity_poly.type
_entity_poly.pdbx_seq_one_letter_code
_entity_poly.pdbx_strand_id
1 'polypeptide(L)'
;MVTTLKVTKGVHPVELTCDEQGLRIEGDFNAYQKLKKKIICCCIPVIQGKGPDPTLLPIDHEYILYAEYIQRTKTIQIRFVLPEDRSNDDSTADFYELYYTVSDDKAQEAEAFCETLMDHAYEGAKVHKRLLVLINPFGGQGKAKEIFEYHVRPIFQAAKCEVTVKSR
;
A
#
# COMPACT_ATOMS: atom_id res chain seq x y z
N MET A 1 9.19 9.08 -18.19
CA MET A 1 9.30 10.50 -17.76
C MET A 1 9.38 10.52 -16.25
N VAL A 2 10.29 11.30 -15.66
CA VAL A 2 10.45 11.36 -14.20
C VAL A 2 9.59 12.48 -13.65
N THR A 3 8.72 12.18 -12.69
CA THR A 3 7.86 13.16 -12.01
C THR A 3 8.28 13.28 -10.55
N THR A 4 8.57 14.50 -10.11
CA THR A 4 9.02 14.78 -8.73
C THR A 4 8.00 15.69 -8.03
N LEU A 5 7.63 15.35 -6.80
CA LEU A 5 6.72 16.13 -5.99
C LEU A 5 7.28 16.34 -4.58
N LYS A 6 7.39 17.61 -4.18
CA LYS A 6 7.81 17.99 -2.82
C LYS A 6 6.58 18.11 -1.92
N VAL A 7 6.54 17.29 -0.89
CA VAL A 7 5.44 17.18 0.07
C VAL A 7 5.97 17.30 1.51
N THR A 8 5.10 17.31 2.50
CA THR A 8 5.48 17.36 3.90
C THR A 8 4.82 16.25 4.70
N LYS A 9 5.55 15.68 5.66
CA LYS A 9 5.00 14.76 6.67
C LYS A 9 5.06 15.43 8.03
N GLY A 10 3.97 16.08 8.42
CA GLY A 10 3.96 16.98 9.56
C GLY A 10 4.81 18.22 9.29
N VAL A 11 6.03 18.25 9.85
CA VAL A 11 6.97 19.39 9.70
C VAL A 11 8.14 19.05 8.76
N HIS A 12 8.35 17.77 8.46
CA HIS A 12 9.50 17.33 7.67
C HIS A 12 9.20 17.39 6.18
N PRO A 13 10.08 18.02 5.36
CA PRO A 13 9.98 17.97 3.92
C PRO A 13 10.34 16.57 3.42
N VAL A 14 9.53 16.04 2.51
CA VAL A 14 9.70 14.75 1.86
C VAL A 14 9.61 14.96 0.35
N GLU A 15 10.46 14.28 -0.40
CA GLU A 15 10.45 14.32 -1.86
C GLU A 15 10.01 12.96 -2.40
N LEU A 16 8.93 12.96 -3.17
CA LEU A 16 8.39 11.80 -3.85
C LEU A 16 8.82 11.86 -5.31
N THR A 17 9.53 10.85 -5.78
CA THR A 17 9.98 10.76 -7.17
C THR A 17 9.40 9.50 -7.79
N CYS A 18 8.68 9.66 -8.90
CA CYS A 18 8.17 8.57 -9.71
C CYS A 18 9.07 8.41 -10.93
N ASP A 19 9.78 7.29 -10.99
CA ASP A 19 10.64 6.89 -12.11
C ASP A 19 9.99 5.75 -12.91
N GLU A 20 10.63 5.33 -14.00
CA GLU A 20 10.23 4.14 -14.76
C GLU A 20 10.33 2.84 -13.95
N GLN A 21 11.20 2.82 -12.93
CA GLN A 21 11.38 1.65 -12.06
C GLN A 21 10.33 1.59 -10.94
N GLY A 22 9.88 2.75 -10.43
CA GLY A 22 9.02 2.78 -9.26
C GLY A 22 8.97 4.12 -8.53
N LEU A 23 8.39 4.11 -7.33
CA LEU A 23 8.29 5.25 -6.42
C LEU A 23 9.48 5.31 -5.46
N ARG A 24 10.21 6.42 -5.46
CA ARG A 24 11.27 6.73 -4.49
C ARG A 24 10.76 7.77 -3.49
N ILE A 25 11.10 7.56 -2.22
CA ILE A 25 10.69 8.42 -1.11
C ILE A 25 11.96 8.87 -0.39
N GLU A 26 12.29 10.15 -0.49
CA GLU A 26 13.46 10.73 0.15
C GLU A 26 13.05 11.69 1.28
N GLY A 27 13.75 11.64 2.42
CA GLY A 27 13.53 12.53 3.56
C GLY A 27 12.43 12.11 4.55
N ASP A 28 11.82 10.93 4.39
CA ASP A 28 10.87 10.41 5.37
C ASP A 28 11.57 9.65 6.52
N PHE A 29 12.06 10.39 7.52
CA PHE A 29 12.74 9.85 8.70
C PHE A 29 11.84 9.04 9.65
N ASN A 30 10.54 8.94 9.39
CA ASN A 30 9.55 8.31 10.26
C ASN A 30 8.69 7.24 9.56
N ALA A 31 9.10 6.76 8.38
CA ALA A 31 8.38 5.69 7.68
C ALA A 31 8.27 4.42 8.55
N TYR A 32 9.31 4.11 9.33
CA TYR A 32 9.40 2.91 10.17
C TYR A 32 8.51 2.92 11.44
N GLN A 33 8.14 4.08 12.00
CA GLN A 33 7.77 4.13 13.42
C GLN A 33 6.31 3.76 13.81
N LYS A 34 5.42 3.34 12.90
CA LYS A 34 4.02 3.08 13.26
C LYS A 34 3.36 1.86 12.62
N LEU A 35 3.96 0.69 12.76
CA LEU A 35 3.20 -0.57 12.79
C LEU A 35 3.27 -1.17 14.20
N LYS A 36 2.69 -0.46 15.18
CA LYS A 36 2.30 -1.03 16.47
C LYS A 36 0.80 -0.87 16.63
N LYS A 37 0.03 -1.70 15.92
CA LYS A 37 -1.35 -1.99 16.32
C LYS A 37 -1.53 -3.49 16.49
N LYS A 38 -1.46 -3.89 17.75
CA LYS A 38 -1.85 -5.20 18.29
C LYS A 38 -3.33 -5.40 17.99
N ILE A 39 -3.69 -6.37 17.15
CA ILE A 39 -5.04 -6.95 17.17
C ILE A 39 -4.90 -8.34 17.78
N ILE A 40 -5.34 -8.44 19.02
CA ILE A 40 -5.23 -9.65 19.85
C ILE A 40 -6.43 -10.53 19.55
N CYS A 41 -6.20 -11.75 19.03
CA CYS A 41 -7.10 -12.89 19.17
C CYS A 41 -6.27 -14.17 19.38
N CYS A 42 -6.73 -15.02 20.30
CA CYS A 42 -5.95 -15.94 21.12
C CYS A 42 -5.29 -17.15 20.42
N CYS A 43 -5.34 -17.31 19.10
CA CYS A 43 -4.86 -18.54 18.43
C CYS A 43 -4.08 -18.34 17.11
N ILE A 44 -3.92 -17.11 16.63
CA ILE A 44 -3.01 -16.78 15.51
C ILE A 44 -2.27 -15.51 15.91
N PRO A 45 -0.96 -15.56 16.20
CA PRO A 45 -0.19 -14.33 16.27
C PRO A 45 -0.20 -13.72 14.87
N VAL A 46 -0.89 -12.61 14.69
CA VAL A 46 -0.65 -11.72 13.55
C VAL A 46 0.73 -11.13 13.81
N ILE A 47 1.76 -11.81 13.32
CA ILE A 47 3.12 -11.30 13.32
C ILE A 47 3.09 -10.12 12.36
N GLN A 48 3.26 -8.91 12.91
CA GLN A 48 3.59 -7.75 12.10
C GLN A 48 4.98 -8.04 11.55
N GLY A 49 5.11 -8.19 10.23
CA GLY A 49 6.39 -8.50 9.64
C GLY A 49 7.39 -7.40 10.00
N LYS A 50 8.65 -7.80 10.05
CA LYS A 50 9.76 -6.86 10.19
C LYS A 50 10.17 -6.45 8.77
N GLY A 51 9.21 -6.00 7.98
CA GLY A 51 9.47 -5.61 6.61
C GLY A 51 10.54 -4.52 6.52
N PRO A 52 11.31 -4.51 5.41
CA PRO A 52 12.38 -3.54 5.19
C PRO A 52 11.83 -2.12 5.25
N ASP A 53 12.68 -1.18 5.65
CA ASP A 53 12.29 0.23 5.62
C ASP A 53 11.97 0.65 4.17
N PRO A 54 10.73 1.09 3.89
CA PRO A 54 10.27 1.39 2.54
C PRO A 54 11.00 2.58 1.89
N THR A 55 11.78 3.34 2.68
CA THR A 55 12.54 4.51 2.18
C THR A 55 13.93 4.14 1.66
N LEU A 56 14.43 2.93 1.93
CA LEU A 56 15.80 2.55 1.57
C LEU A 56 15.97 2.21 0.10
N LEU A 57 14.91 1.71 -0.54
CA LEU A 57 14.93 1.24 -1.92
C LEU A 57 13.70 1.77 -2.66
N PRO A 58 13.80 2.03 -3.98
CA PRO A 58 12.64 2.35 -4.80
C PRO A 58 11.56 1.28 -4.66
N ILE A 59 10.30 1.66 -4.56
CA ILE A 59 9.16 0.74 -4.51
C ILE A 59 8.71 0.48 -5.95
N ASP A 60 8.90 -0.74 -6.42
CA ASP A 60 8.54 -1.09 -7.80
C ASP A 60 7.03 -0.94 -8.03
N HIS A 61 6.66 -0.59 -9.27
CA HIS A 61 5.27 -0.32 -9.66
C HIS A 61 4.31 -1.48 -9.36
N GLU A 62 4.80 -2.73 -9.40
CA GLU A 62 4.04 -3.94 -9.08
C GLU A 62 3.52 -3.98 -7.63
N TYR A 63 4.25 -3.37 -6.71
CA TYR A 63 3.92 -3.37 -5.28
C TYR A 63 2.92 -2.29 -4.89
N ILE A 64 2.65 -1.34 -5.80
CA ILE A 64 1.75 -0.22 -5.56
C ILE A 64 0.31 -0.68 -5.72
N LEU A 65 -0.47 -0.56 -4.65
CA LEU A 65 -1.88 -0.93 -4.67
C LEU A 65 -2.76 0.24 -5.11
N TYR A 66 -2.51 1.42 -4.56
CA TYR A 66 -3.36 2.58 -4.78
C TYR A 66 -2.68 3.88 -4.35
N ALA A 67 -2.85 4.95 -5.14
CA ALA A 67 -2.44 6.30 -4.82
C ALA A 67 -3.54 7.29 -5.17
N GLU A 68 -3.84 8.23 -4.26
CA GLU A 68 -4.87 9.25 -4.47
C GLU A 68 -4.53 10.52 -3.71
N TYR A 69 -4.80 11.66 -4.34
CA TYR A 69 -4.78 12.96 -3.69
C TYR A 69 -6.17 13.32 -3.16
N ILE A 70 -6.29 13.46 -1.84
CA ILE A 70 -7.55 13.84 -1.20
C ILE A 70 -7.57 15.37 -1.06
N GLN A 71 -8.24 16.05 -1.99
CA GLN A 71 -8.37 17.51 -2.02
C GLN A 71 -8.92 18.09 -0.70
N ARG A 72 -9.87 17.40 -0.05
CA ARG A 72 -10.50 17.87 1.19
C ARG A 72 -9.50 18.03 2.35
N THR A 73 -8.58 17.09 2.49
CA THR A 73 -7.57 17.09 3.57
C THR A 73 -6.22 17.59 3.10
N LYS A 74 -6.06 17.82 1.78
CA LYS A 74 -4.81 18.22 1.12
C LYS A 74 -3.71 17.20 1.39
N THR A 75 -4.07 15.93 1.33
CA THR A 75 -3.15 14.83 1.63
C THR A 75 -3.12 13.83 0.50
N ILE A 76 -1.92 13.42 0.12
CA ILE A 76 -1.68 12.25 -0.71
C ILE A 76 -1.68 11.02 0.18
N GLN A 77 -2.42 10.01 -0.24
CA GLN A 77 -2.45 8.70 0.36
C GLN A 77 -1.85 7.70 -0.63
N ILE A 78 -0.81 6.99 -0.21
CA ILE A 78 -0.16 5.94 -1.01
C ILE A 78 -0.21 4.64 -0.21
N ARG A 79 -0.71 3.59 -0.84
CA ARG A 79 -0.84 2.25 -0.28
C ARG A 79 -0.07 1.26 -1.14
N PHE A 80 0.74 0.44 -0.50
CA PHE A 80 1.57 -0.55 -1.19
C PHE A 80 1.87 -1.73 -0.28
N VAL A 81 2.39 -2.80 -0.86
CA VAL A 81 2.77 -4.03 -0.16
C VAL A 81 4.21 -4.34 -0.50
N LEU A 82 5.08 -4.48 0.49
CA LEU A 82 6.48 -4.85 0.26
C LEU A 82 6.78 -6.25 0.80
N PRO A 83 7.39 -7.12 -0.01
CA PRO A 83 7.96 -8.36 0.50
C PRO A 83 9.15 -8.08 1.42
N GLU A 84 9.37 -8.96 2.40
CA GLU A 84 10.57 -8.95 3.23
C GLU A 84 11.82 -9.17 2.36
N ASP A 85 11.74 -10.10 1.40
CA ASP A 85 12.81 -10.41 0.45
C ASP A 85 12.31 -10.27 -0.99
N ARG A 86 12.68 -9.18 -1.67
CA ARG A 86 12.28 -8.89 -3.07
C ARG A 86 12.77 -9.90 -4.10
N SER A 87 13.73 -10.75 -3.75
CA SER A 87 14.25 -11.80 -4.64
C SER A 87 13.52 -13.13 -4.50
N ASN A 88 12.67 -13.27 -3.47
CA ASN A 88 11.94 -14.50 -3.18
C ASN A 88 10.44 -14.24 -3.28
N ASP A 89 9.81 -14.83 -4.29
CA ASP A 89 8.38 -14.70 -4.57
C ASP A 89 7.50 -15.27 -3.43
N ASP A 90 8.02 -16.22 -2.65
CA ASP A 90 7.31 -16.84 -1.52
C ASP A 90 7.53 -16.10 -0.19
N SER A 91 8.23 -14.96 -0.20
CA SER A 91 8.49 -14.19 1.02
C SER A 91 7.22 -13.56 1.59
N THR A 92 7.19 -13.39 2.91
CA THR A 92 6.08 -12.68 3.57
C THR A 92 6.09 -11.23 3.12
N ALA A 93 4.92 -10.67 2.84
CA ALA A 93 4.78 -9.27 2.48
C ALA A 93 3.98 -8.48 3.51
N ASP A 94 4.46 -7.29 3.82
CA ASP A 94 3.86 -6.36 4.75
C ASP A 94 3.11 -5.24 4.01
N PHE A 95 1.98 -4.84 4.58
CA PHE A 95 1.16 -3.75 4.07
C PHE A 95 1.58 -2.42 4.68
N TYR A 96 1.74 -1.40 3.83
CA TYR A 96 2.11 -0.06 4.23
C TYR A 96 1.13 0.98 3.71
N GLU A 97 0.94 2.02 4.51
CA GLU A 97 0.12 3.17 4.17
C GLU A 97 0.84 4.47 4.57
N LEU A 98 1.05 5.33 3.58
CA LEU A 98 1.75 6.59 3.74
C LEU A 98 0.78 7.75 3.50
N TYR A 99 0.98 8.81 4.29
CA TYR A 99 0.19 10.02 4.26
C TYR A 99 1.14 11.22 4.21
N TYR A 100 0.96 12.05 3.19
CA TYR A 100 1.75 13.26 2.98
C TYR A 100 0.85 14.46 2.76
N THR A 101 1.15 15.58 3.39
CA THR A 101 0.44 16.85 3.19
C THR A 101 1.06 17.60 2.02
N VAL A 102 0.21 18.21 1.20
CA VAL A 102 0.59 19.01 0.03
C VAL A 102 0.20 20.46 0.28
N SER A 103 1.04 21.39 -0.17
CA SER A 103 0.72 22.82 -0.21
C SER A 103 -0.34 23.12 -1.26
N ASP A 104 -1.18 24.14 -1.02
CA ASP A 104 -2.32 24.50 -1.89
C ASP A 104 -1.89 24.79 -3.33
N ASP A 105 -0.73 25.43 -3.48
CA ASP A 105 -0.18 25.81 -4.79
C ASP A 105 0.17 24.60 -5.67
N LYS A 106 0.30 23.42 -5.08
CA LYS A 106 0.70 22.17 -5.76
C LYS A 106 -0.40 21.12 -5.82
N ALA A 107 -1.66 21.49 -5.54
CA ALA A 107 -2.77 20.56 -5.57
C ALA A 107 -2.92 19.85 -6.93
N GLN A 108 -2.80 20.60 -8.03
CA GLN A 108 -2.92 20.05 -9.38
C GLN A 108 -1.73 19.15 -9.76
N GLU A 109 -0.52 19.51 -9.34
CA GLU A 109 0.67 18.67 -9.52
C GLU A 109 0.55 17.36 -8.73
N ALA A 110 0.00 17.40 -7.52
CA ALA A 110 -0.22 16.22 -6.70
C ALA A 110 -1.25 15.25 -7.30
N GLU A 111 -2.33 15.77 -7.86
CA GLU A 111 -3.35 14.98 -8.55
C GLU A 111 -2.76 14.29 -9.79
N ALA A 112 -2.09 15.07 -10.66
CA ALA A 112 -1.40 14.53 -11.84
C ALA A 112 -0.30 13.52 -11.49
N PHE A 113 0.42 13.73 -10.39
CA PHE A 113 1.42 12.79 -9.88
C PHE A 113 0.77 11.45 -9.50
N CYS A 114 -0.35 11.47 -8.77
CA CYS A 114 -1.06 10.25 -8.36
C CYS A 114 -1.62 9.50 -9.58
N GLU A 115 -2.18 10.21 -10.56
CA GLU A 115 -2.65 9.61 -11.81
C GLU A 115 -1.51 8.93 -12.57
N THR A 116 -0.38 9.63 -12.75
CA THR A 116 0.80 9.08 -13.42
C THR A 116 1.33 7.83 -12.70
N LEU A 117 1.38 7.87 -11.37
CA LEU A 117 1.83 6.73 -10.56
C LEU A 117 0.89 5.52 -10.71
N MET A 118 -0.43 5.75 -10.72
CA MET A 118 -1.42 4.70 -10.90
C MET A 118 -1.42 4.12 -12.31
N ASP A 119 -1.22 4.96 -13.34
CA ASP A 119 -1.12 4.53 -14.73
C ASP A 119 0.10 3.62 -14.95
N HIS A 120 1.23 3.92 -14.31
CA HIS A 120 2.42 3.05 -14.32
C HIS A 120 2.20 1.77 -13.51
N ALA A 121 1.64 1.86 -12.29
CA ALA A 121 1.37 0.71 -11.43
C ALA A 121 0.42 -0.31 -12.08
N TYR A 122 -0.55 0.17 -12.86
CA TYR A 122 -1.56 -0.66 -13.51
C TYR A 122 -1.41 -0.66 -15.04
N GLU A 123 -0.21 -0.45 -15.58
CA GLU A 123 0.01 -0.48 -17.02
C GLU A 123 -0.42 -1.86 -17.58
N GLY A 124 -1.36 -1.85 -18.53
CA GLY A 124 -1.95 -3.08 -19.10
C GLY A 124 -2.90 -3.85 -18.16
N ALA A 125 -3.19 -3.33 -16.96
CA ALA A 125 -4.09 -3.92 -15.98
C ALA A 125 -5.28 -3.01 -15.65
N LYS A 126 -6.40 -3.62 -15.25
CA LYS A 126 -7.56 -2.87 -14.80
C LYS A 126 -7.45 -2.51 -13.31
N VAL A 127 -7.55 -1.23 -12.98
CA VAL A 127 -7.72 -0.73 -11.60
C VAL A 127 -9.11 -1.11 -11.07
N HIS A 128 -9.27 -1.25 -9.74
CA HIS A 128 -10.56 -1.56 -9.10
C HIS A 128 -11.18 -2.89 -9.57
N LYS A 129 -10.38 -3.98 -9.55
CA LYS A 129 -10.85 -5.31 -9.98
C LYS A 129 -12.00 -5.80 -9.10
N ARG A 130 -12.94 -6.52 -9.73
CA ARG A 130 -14.04 -7.20 -9.04
C ARG A 130 -13.63 -8.63 -8.75
N LEU A 131 -13.66 -9.02 -7.48
CA LEU A 131 -13.14 -10.30 -6.99
C LEU A 131 -14.28 -11.11 -6.34
N LEU A 132 -14.41 -12.38 -6.74
CA LEU A 132 -15.25 -13.36 -6.04
C LEU A 132 -14.33 -14.26 -5.20
N VAL A 133 -14.41 -14.13 -3.89
CA VAL A 133 -13.63 -14.94 -2.95
C VAL A 133 -14.49 -16.07 -2.43
N LEU A 134 -14.08 -17.31 -2.71
CA LEU A 134 -14.71 -18.52 -2.19
C LEU A 134 -13.89 -19.01 -1.00
N ILE A 135 -14.50 -19.01 0.19
CA ILE A 135 -13.86 -19.48 1.42
C ILE A 135 -14.43 -20.85 1.77
N ASN A 136 -13.56 -21.85 1.87
CA ASN A 136 -13.90 -23.11 2.52
C ASN A 136 -13.55 -22.98 4.02
N PRO A 137 -14.53 -22.87 4.92
CA PRO A 137 -14.29 -22.68 6.35
C PRO A 137 -13.60 -23.88 7.00
N PHE A 138 -13.74 -25.07 6.42
CA PHE A 138 -13.10 -26.31 6.89
C PHE A 138 -11.75 -26.58 6.21
N GLY A 139 -11.25 -25.66 5.41
CA GLY A 139 -9.93 -25.77 4.79
C GLY A 139 -8.79 -25.70 5.82
N GLY A 140 -7.84 -26.63 5.75
CA GLY A 140 -6.66 -26.66 6.62
C GLY A 140 -7.02 -26.81 8.10
N GLN A 141 -6.54 -25.88 8.93
CA GLN A 141 -6.78 -25.86 10.38
C GLN A 141 -8.13 -25.22 10.78
N GLY A 142 -9.04 -24.96 9.83
CA GLY A 142 -10.34 -24.34 10.10
C GLY A 142 -10.30 -22.82 10.32
N LYS A 143 -9.17 -22.16 9.99
CA LYS A 143 -8.96 -20.71 10.20
C LYS A 143 -9.07 -19.87 8.93
N ALA A 144 -9.53 -20.46 7.82
CA ALA A 144 -9.54 -19.82 6.50
C ALA A 144 -10.31 -18.49 6.49
N LYS A 145 -11.46 -18.45 7.17
CA LYS A 145 -12.27 -17.22 7.29
C LYS A 145 -11.51 -16.12 8.03
N GLU A 146 -10.85 -16.46 9.13
CA GLU A 146 -10.06 -15.50 9.93
C GLU A 146 -8.87 -14.98 9.12
N ILE A 147 -8.12 -15.87 8.48
CA ILE A 147 -6.98 -15.50 7.64
C ILE A 147 -7.42 -14.51 6.55
N PHE A 148 -8.53 -14.80 5.87
CA PHE A 148 -9.06 -13.89 4.86
C PHE A 148 -9.42 -12.53 5.45
N GLU A 149 -10.17 -12.49 6.55
CA GLU A 149 -10.64 -11.22 7.14
C GLU A 149 -9.49 -10.36 7.67
N TYR A 150 -8.45 -10.97 8.24
CA TYR A 150 -7.35 -10.24 8.89
C TYR A 150 -6.15 -9.94 7.99
N HIS A 151 -5.85 -10.77 7.00
CA HIS A 151 -4.66 -10.60 6.15
C HIS A 151 -5.01 -10.21 4.71
N VAL A 152 -6.04 -10.83 4.13
CA VAL A 152 -6.32 -10.68 2.69
C VAL A 152 -7.28 -9.52 2.40
N ARG A 153 -8.38 -9.42 3.15
CA ARG A 153 -9.39 -8.37 2.97
C ARG A 153 -8.78 -6.96 3.07
N PRO A 154 -7.89 -6.63 4.03
CA PRO A 154 -7.30 -5.30 4.10
C PRO A 154 -6.52 -4.92 2.83
N ILE A 155 -5.81 -5.86 2.21
CA ILE A 155 -5.05 -5.64 0.96
C ILE A 155 -6.02 -5.33 -0.19
N PHE A 156 -7.09 -6.12 -0.35
CA PHE A 156 -8.08 -5.88 -1.40
C PHE A 156 -8.82 -4.55 -1.20
N GLN A 157 -9.11 -4.17 0.04
CA GLN A 157 -9.71 -2.88 0.36
C GLN A 157 -8.75 -1.72 0.09
N ALA A 158 -7.47 -1.90 0.38
CA ALA A 158 -6.42 -0.92 0.11
C ALA A 158 -6.31 -0.62 -1.40
N ALA A 159 -6.35 -1.66 -2.24
CA ALA A 159 -6.38 -1.60 -3.70
C ALA A 159 -7.74 -1.18 -4.29
N LYS A 160 -8.72 -0.84 -3.43
CA LYS A 160 -10.09 -0.45 -3.82
C LYS A 160 -10.80 -1.50 -4.70
N CYS A 161 -10.50 -2.78 -4.51
CA CYS A 161 -11.18 -3.87 -5.21
C CYS A 161 -12.61 -4.05 -4.69
N GLU A 162 -13.53 -4.42 -5.59
CA GLU A 162 -14.89 -4.79 -5.22
C GLU A 162 -14.93 -6.28 -4.89
N VAL A 163 -15.05 -6.63 -3.61
CA VAL A 163 -14.93 -8.01 -3.15
C VAL A 163 -16.28 -8.59 -2.75
N THR A 164 -16.69 -9.66 -3.43
CA THR A 164 -17.83 -10.49 -3.03
C THR A 164 -17.29 -11.77 -2.37
N VAL A 165 -17.66 -12.01 -1.12
CA VAL A 165 -17.21 -13.20 -0.37
C VAL A 165 -18.36 -14.21 -0.28
N LYS A 166 -18.09 -15.47 -0.60
CA LYS A 166 -19.02 -16.59 -0.37
C LYS A 166 -18.33 -17.69 0.41
N SER A 167 -18.92 -18.08 1.53
CA SER A 167 -18.51 -19.27 2.29
C SER A 167 -19.41 -20.43 1.89
N ARG A 168 -18.82 -21.59 1.57
CA ARG A 168 -19.55 -22.84 1.30
C ARG A 168 -19.21 -23.90 2.33
#